data_AF-I9FGH7-F1
#
_entry.id   AF-I9FGH7-F1
#
_cell.length_a   1.000
_cell.length_b   1.000
_cell.length_c   1.000
_cell.angle_alpha   90.00
_cell.angle_beta   90.00
_cell.angle_gamma   90.00
#
_symmetry.space_group_name_H-M   'P 1'
#
loop_
_entity.id
_entity.type
_entity.pdbx_description
1 polymer ?
#
loop_
_entity_poly.entity_id
_entity_poly.type
_entity_poly.pdbx_seq_one_letter_code
_entity_poly.pdbx_strand_id
1 'polypeptide(L)'
;MLAQIREEVASGYCPPLTTNIENLSSYDVIFIGYPIWVETAAPPIRTFLTTHDLAGKTVVPFCTSGTSSAEASYRLVRSLCPQSTVLEGIQIRRGTYDTAYERVIAWLQEIGIVELNNEGNDEK
;
A
#
# COMPACT_ATOMS: atom_id res chain seq x y z
N MET A 1 -7.05 -3.69 -24.01
CA MET A 1 -6.42 -3.19 -22.77
C MET A 1 -7.24 -3.53 -21.52
N LEU A 2 -8.51 -3.11 -21.41
CA LEU A 2 -9.35 -3.46 -20.24
C LEU A 2 -9.65 -4.96 -20.08
N ALA A 3 -9.85 -5.69 -21.18
CA ALA A 3 -10.08 -7.13 -21.14
C ALA A 3 -8.86 -7.89 -20.56
N GLN A 4 -7.66 -7.53 -21.01
CA GLN A 4 -6.39 -8.08 -20.51
C GLN A 4 -6.24 -7.89 -19.00
N ILE A 5 -6.45 -6.67 -18.51
CA ILE A 5 -6.32 -6.36 -17.07
C ILE A 5 -7.31 -7.19 -16.24
N ARG A 6 -8.55 -7.37 -16.73
CA ARG A 6 -9.55 -8.19 -16.03
C ARG A 6 -9.14 -9.65 -15.97
N GLU A 7 -8.59 -10.19 -17.06
CA GLU A 7 -8.12 -11.57 -17.12
C GLU A 7 -6.93 -11.80 -16.19
N GLU A 8 -5.95 -10.89 -16.16
CA GLU A 8 -4.80 -10.97 -15.26
C GLU A 8 -5.23 -10.93 -13.79
N VAL A 9 -6.19 -10.05 -13.44
CA VAL A 9 -6.74 -9.98 -12.09
C VAL A 9 -7.52 -11.26 -11.74
N ALA A 10 -8.37 -11.74 -12.64
CA ALA A 10 -9.22 -12.92 -12.40
C ALA A 10 -8.41 -14.22 -12.30
N SER A 11 -7.37 -14.36 -13.13
CA SER A 11 -6.47 -15.52 -13.12
C SER A 11 -5.48 -15.51 -11.97
N GLY A 12 -5.36 -14.41 -11.23
CA GLY A 12 -4.33 -14.25 -10.24
C GLY A 12 -2.93 -14.30 -10.86
N TYR A 13 -2.76 -13.69 -12.03
CA TYR A 13 -1.48 -13.62 -12.71
C TYR A 13 -0.45 -12.85 -11.86
N CYS A 14 0.77 -13.38 -11.81
CA CYS A 14 1.93 -12.77 -11.15
C CYS A 14 3.02 -12.54 -12.21
N PRO A 15 3.07 -11.36 -12.86
CA PRO A 15 4.09 -11.08 -13.86
C PRO A 15 5.49 -11.08 -13.24
N PRO A 16 6.54 -11.50 -13.97
CA PRO A 16 7.90 -11.46 -13.46
C PRO A 16 8.34 -10.01 -13.18
N LEU A 17 9.01 -9.82 -12.05
CA LEU A 17 9.64 -8.54 -11.70
C LEU A 17 11.07 -8.52 -12.24
N THR A 18 11.46 -7.41 -12.86
CA THR A 18 12.84 -7.20 -13.35
C THR A 18 13.77 -6.69 -12.25
N THR A 19 13.21 -6.10 -11.20
CA THR A 19 13.96 -5.51 -10.09
C THR A 19 14.12 -6.53 -8.98
N ASN A 20 15.37 -6.74 -8.54
CA ASN A 20 15.66 -7.51 -7.34
C ASN A 20 15.92 -6.55 -6.17
N ILE A 21 15.37 -6.84 -4.99
CA ILE A 21 15.61 -6.07 -3.77
C ILE A 21 16.54 -6.87 -2.87
N GLU A 22 17.82 -6.51 -2.87
CA GLU A 22 18.88 -7.34 -2.27
C GLU A 22 18.83 -7.45 -0.75
N ASN A 23 18.26 -6.47 -0.04
CA ASN A 23 18.29 -6.45 1.42
C ASN A 23 16.96 -6.01 2.04
N LEU A 24 15.89 -6.76 1.78
CA LEU A 24 14.60 -6.51 2.42
C LEU A 24 14.64 -6.81 3.94
N SER A 25 15.60 -7.62 4.39
CA SER A 25 15.81 -7.95 5.79
C SER A 25 16.14 -6.75 6.68
N SER A 26 16.84 -5.74 6.16
CA SER A 26 17.24 -4.55 6.94
C SER A 26 16.10 -3.59 7.28
N TYR A 27 14.88 -3.85 6.78
CA TYR A 27 13.73 -3.00 6.99
C TYR A 27 12.70 -3.65 7.90
N ASP A 28 12.30 -2.93 8.95
CA ASP A 28 11.21 -3.34 9.85
C ASP A 28 9.83 -2.93 9.29
N VAL A 29 9.78 -1.80 8.58
CA VAL A 29 8.56 -1.24 8.00
C VAL A 29 8.72 -1.09 6.49
N ILE A 30 7.74 -1.58 5.73
CA ILE A 30 7.72 -1.55 4.26
C ILE A 30 6.43 -0.89 3.80
N PHE A 31 6.56 0.29 3.20
CA PHE A 31 5.46 0.96 2.51
C PHE A 31 5.34 0.42 1.08
N ILE A 32 4.14 -0.02 0.69
CA ILE A 32 3.90 -0.60 -0.64
C ILE A 32 2.90 0.27 -1.40
N GLY A 33 3.39 0.98 -2.41
CA GLY A 33 2.61 1.88 -3.26
C GLY A 33 2.15 1.24 -4.55
N TYR A 34 0.86 1.38 -4.89
CA TYR A 34 0.33 0.83 -6.14
C TYR A 34 -0.92 1.53 -6.69
N PRO A 35 -1.16 1.47 -8.01
CA PRO A 35 -2.45 1.85 -8.56
C PRO A 35 -3.50 0.74 -8.32
N ILE A 36 -4.76 1.14 -8.17
CA ILE A 36 -5.89 0.19 -8.17
C ILE A 36 -6.27 -0.20 -9.59
N TRP A 37 -6.24 -1.51 -9.88
CA TRP A 37 -6.68 -2.11 -11.14
C TRP A 37 -7.86 -3.04 -10.88
N VAL A 38 -9.03 -2.72 -11.44
CA VAL A 38 -10.28 -3.48 -11.26
C VAL A 38 -10.52 -3.78 -9.76
N GLU A 39 -10.52 -2.72 -8.95
CA GLU A 39 -10.80 -2.77 -7.50
C GLU A 39 -9.76 -3.49 -6.62
N THR A 40 -8.68 -4.01 -7.20
CA THR A 40 -7.61 -4.68 -6.47
C THR A 40 -6.22 -4.11 -6.77
N ALA A 41 -5.19 -4.60 -6.09
CA ALA A 41 -3.80 -4.22 -6.33
C ALA A 41 -3.35 -4.68 -7.73
N ALA A 42 -2.53 -3.86 -8.40
CA ALA A 42 -1.99 -4.22 -9.71
C ALA A 42 -1.22 -5.54 -9.67
N PRO A 43 -1.30 -6.40 -10.71
CA PRO A 43 -0.67 -7.73 -10.72
C PRO A 43 0.80 -7.79 -10.29
N PRO A 44 1.69 -6.84 -10.65
CA PRO A 44 3.09 -6.86 -10.17
C PRO A 44 3.23 -6.83 -8.65
N ILE A 45 2.27 -6.25 -7.94
CA ILE A 45 2.27 -6.22 -6.46
C ILE A 45 1.98 -7.60 -5.90
N ARG A 46 1.12 -8.39 -6.56
CA ARG A 46 0.90 -9.80 -6.16
C ARG A 46 2.19 -10.60 -6.31
N THR A 47 2.95 -10.39 -7.38
CA THR A 47 4.29 -10.99 -7.49
C THR A 47 5.16 -10.57 -6.34
N PHE A 48 5.29 -9.26 -6.07
CA PHE A 48 6.13 -8.76 -4.99
C PHE A 48 5.80 -9.42 -3.63
N LEU A 49 4.52 -9.43 -3.26
CA LEU A 49 4.03 -9.97 -1.97
C LEU A 49 4.21 -11.50 -1.85
N THR A 50 4.27 -12.22 -2.97
CA THR A 50 4.41 -13.69 -2.97
C THR A 50 5.85 -14.17 -3.14
N THR A 51 6.74 -13.33 -3.71
CA THR A 51 8.13 -13.72 -3.96
C THR A 51 9.11 -13.19 -2.92
N HIS A 52 8.70 -12.27 -2.04
CA HIS A 52 9.55 -11.72 -0.99
C HIS A 52 9.07 -12.16 0.39
N ASP A 53 10.01 -12.52 1.26
CA ASP A 53 9.69 -12.82 2.66
C ASP A 53 9.48 -11.51 3.44
N LEU A 54 8.23 -11.34 3.88
CA LEU A 54 7.78 -10.20 4.68
C LEU A 54 7.46 -10.62 6.12
N ALA A 55 7.77 -11.86 6.53
CA ALA A 55 7.47 -12.35 7.86
C ALA A 55 8.12 -11.48 8.95
N GLY A 56 7.35 -11.19 10.00
CA GLY A 56 7.78 -10.34 11.12
C GLY A 56 7.89 -8.85 10.80
N LYS A 57 7.64 -8.43 9.55
CA LYS A 57 7.70 -7.02 9.14
C LYS A 57 6.36 -6.33 9.28
N THR A 58 6.40 -5.01 9.36
CA THR A 58 5.23 -4.14 9.24
C THR A 58 5.04 -3.76 7.77
N VAL A 59 3.89 -4.09 7.19
CA VAL A 59 3.54 -3.78 5.79
C VAL A 59 2.46 -2.70 5.77
N VAL A 60 2.72 -1.63 5.02
CA VAL A 60 1.85 -0.45 4.98
C VAL A 60 1.43 -0.17 3.53
N PRO A 61 0.22 -0.60 3.09
CA PRO A 61 -0.23 -0.37 1.73
C PRO A 61 -0.67 1.08 1.54
N PHE A 62 -0.36 1.67 0.39
CA PHE A 62 -0.97 2.92 -0.06
C PHE A 62 -1.26 2.85 -1.55
N CYS A 63 -2.32 3.53 -2.00
CA CYS A 63 -2.72 3.42 -3.38
C CYS A 63 -3.32 4.70 -3.98
N THR A 64 -3.25 4.77 -5.30
CA THR A 64 -3.95 5.78 -6.11
C THR A 64 -5.06 5.14 -6.93
N SER A 65 -6.12 5.90 -7.18
CA SER A 65 -7.26 5.42 -7.97
C SER A 65 -8.04 6.55 -8.62
N GLY A 66 -8.73 6.24 -9.72
CA GLY A 66 -9.71 7.15 -10.30
C GLY A 66 -10.99 7.20 -9.46
N THR A 67 -11.69 6.08 -9.37
CA THR A 67 -13.02 5.97 -8.73
C THR A 67 -13.19 4.72 -7.86
N SER A 68 -12.53 3.62 -8.21
CA SER A 68 -12.62 2.33 -7.50
C SER A 68 -12.22 2.42 -6.04
N SER A 69 -12.83 1.60 -5.17
CA SER A 69 -12.39 1.44 -3.77
C SER A 69 -11.07 0.66 -3.69
N ALA A 70 -10.31 0.89 -2.62
CA ALA A 70 -9.08 0.17 -2.30
C ALA A 70 -9.31 -1.03 -1.36
N GLU A 71 -10.50 -1.19 -0.81
CA GLU A 71 -10.80 -2.14 0.27
C GLU A 71 -10.46 -3.60 -0.10
N ALA A 72 -10.81 -4.03 -1.32
CA ALA A 72 -10.46 -5.37 -1.78
C ALA A 72 -8.94 -5.55 -1.97
N SER A 73 -8.23 -4.48 -2.38
CA SER A 73 -6.76 -4.50 -2.44
C SER A 73 -6.12 -4.66 -1.06
N TYR A 74 -6.64 -3.98 -0.03
CA TYR A 74 -6.11 -4.10 1.33
C TYR A 74 -6.35 -5.48 1.92
N ARG A 75 -7.54 -6.07 1.67
CA ARG A 75 -7.79 -7.48 2.02
C ARG A 75 -6.81 -8.43 1.33
N LEU A 76 -6.51 -8.20 0.05
CA LEU A 76 -5.54 -9.00 -0.68
C LEU A 76 -4.14 -8.90 -0.05
N VAL A 77 -3.66 -7.69 0.26
CA VAL A 77 -2.36 -7.51 0.94
C VAL A 77 -2.33 -8.26 2.27
N ARG A 78 -3.36 -8.10 3.10
CA ARG A 78 -3.50 -8.83 4.38
C ARG A 78 -3.45 -10.35 4.18
N SER A 79 -4.10 -10.87 3.14
CA SER A 79 -4.12 -12.31 2.84
C SER A 79 -2.77 -12.86 2.37
N LEU A 80 -1.97 -12.05 1.67
CA LEU A 80 -0.67 -12.45 1.13
C LEU A 80 0.48 -12.25 2.14
N CYS A 81 0.25 -11.49 3.22
CA CYS A 81 1.22 -11.25 4.28
C CYS A 81 0.71 -11.75 5.65
N PRO A 82 0.36 -13.04 5.81
CA PRO A 82 -0.28 -13.56 7.02
C PRO A 82 0.66 -13.57 8.24
N GLN A 83 1.98 -13.50 8.03
CA GLN A 83 3.00 -13.48 9.08
C GLN A 83 3.57 -12.06 9.30
N SER A 84 2.94 -11.04 8.72
CA SER A 84 3.35 -9.64 8.82
C SER A 84 2.29 -8.85 9.59
N THR A 85 2.70 -7.76 10.22
CA THR A 85 1.76 -6.76 10.76
C THR A 85 1.33 -5.85 9.61
N VAL A 86 0.10 -5.96 9.14
CA VAL A 86 -0.41 -5.09 8.07
C VAL A 86 -1.17 -3.91 8.68
N LEU A 87 -0.64 -2.70 8.55
CA LEU A 87 -1.29 -1.47 9.02
C LEU A 87 -2.37 -1.01 8.05
N GLU A 88 -3.20 -0.07 8.51
CA GLU A 88 -4.23 0.52 7.67
C GLU A 88 -3.62 1.38 6.57
N GLY A 89 -4.19 1.28 5.36
CA GLY A 89 -3.64 1.93 4.18
C GLY A 89 -4.38 3.19 3.77
N ILE A 90 -3.69 4.10 3.08
CA ILE A 90 -4.31 5.30 2.52
C ILE A 90 -4.61 5.17 1.03
N GLN A 91 -5.82 5.58 0.64
CA GLN A 91 -6.23 5.71 -0.75
C GLN A 91 -6.29 7.19 -1.13
N ILE A 92 -5.48 7.59 -2.10
CA ILE A 92 -5.54 8.92 -2.71
C ILE A 92 -6.31 8.84 -4.03
N ARG A 93 -7.42 9.59 -4.12
CA ARG A 93 -8.30 9.58 -5.30
C ARG A 93 -8.06 10.83 -6.15
N ARG A 94 -8.37 10.74 -7.45
CA ARG A 94 -8.24 11.87 -8.38
C ARG A 94 -8.88 13.18 -7.88
N GLY A 95 -10.00 13.10 -7.18
CA GLY A 95 -10.70 14.27 -6.64
C GLY A 95 -10.14 14.84 -5.34
N THR A 96 -9.05 14.27 -4.80
CA THR A 96 -8.50 14.66 -3.49
C THR A 96 -6.98 14.85 -3.55
N TYR A 97 -6.45 15.20 -4.72
CA TYR A 97 -5.01 15.44 -4.88
C TYR A 97 -4.58 16.74 -4.19
N ASP A 98 -5.43 17.76 -4.20
CA ASP A 98 -5.14 19.05 -3.57
C ASP A 98 -5.00 18.95 -2.04
N THR A 99 -5.58 17.91 -1.43
CA THR A 99 -5.48 17.64 0.01
C THR A 99 -4.64 16.40 0.33
N ALA A 100 -3.84 15.92 -0.64
CA ALA A 100 -3.08 14.68 -0.47
C ALA A 100 -2.04 14.81 0.65
N TYR A 101 -1.41 15.97 0.78
CA TYR A 101 -0.38 16.19 1.79
C TYR A 101 -0.95 16.09 3.21
N GLU A 102 -2.00 16.84 3.53
CA GLU A 102 -2.60 16.82 4.88
C GLU A 102 -3.13 15.43 5.22
N ARG A 103 -3.72 14.74 4.23
CA ARG A 103 -4.25 13.38 4.42
C ARG A 103 -3.15 12.36 4.68
N VAL A 104 -2.00 12.46 4.00
CA VAL A 104 -0.86 11.57 4.25
C VAL A 104 -0.29 11.82 5.64
N ILE A 105 -0.15 13.08 6.06
CA ILE A 105 0.34 13.40 7.41
C ILE A 105 -0.61 12.86 8.49
N ALA A 106 -1.91 13.13 8.36
CA ALA A 106 -2.92 12.64 9.30
C ALA A 106 -2.92 11.11 9.37
N TRP A 107 -2.85 10.44 8.22
CA TRP A 107 -2.78 8.99 8.15
C TRP A 107 -1.52 8.43 8.83
N LEU A 108 -0.34 9.02 8.58
CA LEU A 108 0.91 8.59 9.20
C LEU A 108 0.88 8.73 10.74
N GLN A 109 0.15 9.72 11.26
CA GLN A 109 -0.10 9.90 12.68
C GLN A 109 -1.08 8.84 13.21
N GLU A 110 -2.18 8.57 12.50
CA GLU A 110 -3.17 7.54 12.88
C GLU A 110 -2.56 6.14 12.97
N ILE A 111 -1.64 5.80 12.05
CA ILE A 111 -0.95 4.50 12.06
C ILE A 111 0.27 4.46 12.99
N GLY A 112 0.55 5.55 13.72
CA GLY A 112 1.62 5.62 14.72
C GLY A 112 3.04 5.65 14.14
N ILE A 113 3.21 6.07 12.89
CA ILE A 113 4.53 6.20 12.25
C ILE A 113 5.17 7.56 12.54
N VAL A 114 4.35 8.60 12.70
CA VAL A 114 4.80 9.96 13.04
C VAL A 114 4.13 10.39 14.34
N GLU A 115 4.90 11.02 15.23
CA GLU A 115 4.37 11.57 16.47
C GLU A 115 3.48 12.79 16.19
N LEU A 116 2.43 12.97 17.01
CA LEU A 116 1.66 14.20 17.01
C LEU A 116 2.56 15.31 17.57
N ASN A 117 3.06 16.19 16.71
CA ASN A 117 3.70 17.42 17.16
C ASN A 117 2.65 18.28 17.88
N ASN A 118 2.57 18.14 19.21
CA ASN A 118 1.90 19.10 20.07
C ASN A 118 2.83 20.30 20.31
N GLU A 119 3.36 20.91 19.25
CA GLU A 119 3.99 22.24 19.35
C GLU A 119 2.90 23.28 19.11
N GLY A 120 2.18 23.56 20.20
CA GLY A 120 1.07 24.50 20.24
C GLY A 120 0.76 24.93 21.66
N ASN A 121 1.80 25.16 22.47
CA ASN A 121 1.72 26.09 23.59
C ASN A 121 3.13 26.50 24.02
N ASP A 122 3.30 27.77 24.35
CA ASP A 122 4.55 28.49 24.63
C ASP A 122 5.17 29.02 23.31
N GLU A 123 5.19 30.33 23.02
CA GLU A 123 5.49 31.45 23.90
C GLU A 123 4.70 32.75 23.58
N LYS A 124 4.72 33.62 24.59
CA LYS A 124 4.12 34.95 24.77
C LYS A 124 4.28 35.96 23.63
#